data_AF-A0AAN4SK28-F1
#
_entry.id   AF-A0AAN4SK28-F1
#
_cell.length_a   1.000
_cell.length_b   1.000
_cell.length_c   1.000
_cell.angle_alpha   90.00
_cell.angle_beta   90.00
_cell.angle_gamma   90.00
#
_symmetry.space_group_name_H-M   'P 1'
#
loop_
_entity.id
_entity.type
_entity.pdbx_description
1 polymer ?
#
loop_
_entity_poly.entity_id
_entity_poly.type
_entity_poly.pdbx_seq_one_letter_code
_entity_poly.pdbx_strand_id
1 'polypeptide(L)'
;MVGAARIVEEAQPDILDINFGCPVKKVAGKGAGAGMLQNIPKMLEITRAVVDAVKIPVTVKTRLGWDADHKIIVDLAEQLQDCGIAALAIHGRTRAQMYTGEADWTLIGEVKNNPRMHIPIIGNGDVTTAAGAKECFERYGVDAIMIGRGSIGRPWIFREVKHYLETGEELPRESFEWYLDVLREEVLNSVARLDERRGIIHIRRHLAATPLFKGIPNFRETRIAMLRTESVEELFRIFDGLTTE
;
A
#
# COMPACT_ATOMS: atom_id res chain seq x y z
N MET A 1 -18.12 -3.28 -14.40
CA MET A 1 -17.63 -3.26 -13.00
C MET A 1 -18.71 -3.75 -12.04
N VAL A 2 -19.97 -3.29 -12.15
CA VAL A 2 -21.12 -3.74 -11.34
C VAL A 2 -21.21 -5.26 -11.15
N GLY A 3 -21.17 -6.06 -12.21
CA GLY A 3 -21.23 -7.52 -12.08
C GLY A 3 -20.11 -8.11 -11.22
N ALA A 4 -18.90 -7.58 -11.34
CA ALA A 4 -17.77 -7.99 -10.48
C ALA A 4 -17.97 -7.53 -9.03
N ALA A 5 -18.55 -6.34 -8.81
CA ALA A 5 -18.83 -5.84 -7.47
C ALA A 5 -19.84 -6.73 -6.72
N ARG A 6 -20.90 -7.19 -7.39
CA ARG A 6 -21.86 -8.14 -6.81
C ARG A 6 -21.24 -9.48 -6.46
N ILE A 7 -20.40 -10.03 -7.35
CA ILE A 7 -19.67 -11.28 -7.08
C ILE A 7 -18.72 -11.10 -5.88
N VAL A 8 -18.04 -9.95 -5.77
CA VAL A 8 -17.17 -9.66 -4.62
C VAL A 8 -17.98 -9.55 -3.33
N GLU A 9 -19.14 -8.91 -3.36
CA GLU A 9 -20.02 -8.79 -2.19
C GLU A 9 -20.52 -10.14 -1.66
N GLU A 10 -20.70 -11.15 -2.51
CA GLU A 10 -21.05 -12.52 -2.09
C GLU A 10 -19.99 -13.14 -1.15
N ALA A 11 -18.73 -12.70 -1.25
CA ALA A 11 -17.67 -13.10 -0.32
C ALA A 11 -17.70 -12.36 1.03
N GLN A 12 -18.69 -11.49 1.23
CA GLN A 12 -18.93 -10.71 2.45
C GLN A 12 -17.71 -9.93 2.99
N PRO A 13 -16.99 -9.16 2.15
CA PRO A 13 -15.90 -8.34 2.64
C PRO A 13 -16.43 -7.14 3.44
N ASP A 14 -15.61 -6.62 4.36
CA ASP A 14 -15.97 -5.42 5.13
C ASP A 14 -16.11 -4.17 4.24
N ILE A 15 -15.32 -4.09 3.15
CA ILE A 15 -15.29 -2.97 2.20
C ILE A 15 -14.98 -3.46 0.77
N LEU A 16 -15.35 -2.66 -0.23
CA LEU A 16 -14.96 -2.83 -1.63
C LEU A 16 -14.20 -1.60 -2.13
N ASP A 17 -12.95 -1.76 -2.57
CA ASP A 17 -12.14 -0.64 -3.10
C ASP A 17 -12.08 -0.64 -4.64
N ILE A 18 -12.31 0.52 -5.25
CA ILE A 18 -12.16 0.73 -6.70
C ILE A 18 -10.78 1.33 -6.99
N ASN A 19 -10.01 0.64 -7.82
CA ASN A 19 -8.69 1.11 -8.24
C ASN A 19 -8.76 2.06 -9.43
N PHE A 20 -8.51 3.36 -9.17
CA PHE A 20 -8.21 4.38 -10.17
C PHE A 20 -6.76 4.90 -10.07
N GLY A 21 -5.87 4.15 -9.42
CA GLY A 21 -4.50 4.58 -9.12
C GLY A 21 -3.38 3.86 -9.87
N CYS A 22 -3.64 2.68 -10.47
CA CYS A 22 -2.60 1.88 -11.11
C CYS A 22 -2.04 2.57 -12.38
N PRO A 23 -0.74 2.91 -12.45
CA PRO A 23 -0.19 3.67 -13.58
C PRO A 23 0.38 2.77 -14.69
N VAL A 24 0.49 1.45 -14.46
CA VAL A 24 1.14 0.49 -15.36
C VAL A 24 0.48 0.55 -16.74
N LYS A 25 1.30 0.66 -17.80
CA LYS A 25 0.84 0.83 -19.19
C LYS A 25 -0.22 -0.19 -19.62
N LYS A 26 -0.07 -1.46 -19.21
CA LYS A 26 -1.03 -2.54 -19.52
C LYS A 26 -2.43 -2.34 -18.93
N VAL A 27 -2.55 -1.53 -17.88
CA VAL A 27 -3.80 -1.16 -17.20
C VAL A 27 -4.24 0.23 -17.65
N ALA A 28 -3.40 1.24 -17.43
CA ALA A 28 -3.71 2.63 -17.75
C ALA A 28 -3.94 2.88 -19.24
N GLY A 29 -3.19 2.22 -20.13
CA GLY A 29 -3.35 2.36 -21.58
C GLY A 29 -4.64 1.74 -22.14
N LYS A 30 -5.35 0.93 -21.34
CA LYS A 30 -6.66 0.37 -21.69
C LYS A 30 -7.83 1.16 -21.07
N GLY A 31 -7.55 2.33 -20.50
CA GLY A 31 -8.56 3.14 -19.82
C GLY A 31 -8.99 2.58 -18.45
N ALA A 32 -8.17 1.77 -17.78
CA ALA A 32 -8.42 1.29 -16.41
C ALA A 32 -7.39 1.84 -15.43
N GLY A 33 -7.59 1.67 -14.11
CA GLY A 33 -6.68 2.24 -13.12
C GLY A 33 -6.56 3.76 -13.30
N ALA A 34 -5.32 4.27 -13.28
CA ALA A 34 -5.07 5.69 -13.49
C ALA A 34 -5.37 6.17 -14.94
N GLY A 35 -5.66 5.26 -15.88
CA GLY A 35 -6.19 5.61 -17.20
C GLY A 35 -7.53 6.33 -17.16
N MET A 36 -8.34 6.06 -16.12
CA MET A 36 -9.64 6.71 -15.92
C MET A 36 -9.52 8.20 -15.61
N LEU A 37 -8.34 8.69 -15.17
CA LEU A 37 -8.10 10.12 -14.95
C LEU A 37 -8.18 10.95 -16.25
N GLN A 38 -8.20 10.31 -17.41
CA GLN A 38 -8.44 10.95 -18.71
C GLN A 38 -9.93 10.98 -19.11
N ASN A 39 -10.82 10.30 -18.37
CA ASN A 39 -12.25 10.28 -18.63
C ASN A 39 -13.04 10.28 -17.31
N ILE A 40 -13.09 11.46 -16.68
CA ILE A 40 -13.78 11.68 -15.41
C ILE A 40 -15.27 11.36 -15.49
N PRO A 41 -16.04 11.76 -16.53
CA PRO A 41 -17.44 11.37 -16.63
C PRO A 41 -17.65 9.86 -16.53
N LYS A 42 -16.80 9.06 -17.20
CA LYS A 42 -16.88 7.60 -17.12
C LYS A 42 -16.47 7.06 -15.76
N MET A 43 -15.44 7.64 -15.13
CA MET A 43 -15.04 7.28 -13.77
C MET A 43 -16.21 7.45 -12.78
N LEU A 44 -16.90 8.58 -12.83
CA LEU A 44 -18.04 8.88 -11.96
C LEU A 44 -19.24 7.98 -12.25
N GLU A 45 -19.56 7.74 -13.53
CA GLU A 45 -20.61 6.82 -13.95
C GLU A 45 -20.38 5.41 -13.37
N ILE A 46 -19.15 4.90 -13.48
CA ILE A 46 -18.76 3.59 -12.94
C ILE A 46 -18.85 3.58 -11.42
N THR A 47 -18.35 4.62 -10.76
CA THR A 47 -18.34 4.71 -9.30
C THR A 47 -19.75 4.67 -8.74
N ARG A 48 -20.65 5.53 -9.26
CA ARG A 48 -22.06 5.55 -8.85
C ARG A 48 -22.75 4.21 -9.10
N ALA A 49 -22.56 3.62 -10.28
CA ALA A 49 -23.15 2.34 -10.60
C ALA A 49 -22.68 1.20 -9.67
N VAL A 50 -21.42 1.25 -9.21
CA VAL A 50 -20.89 0.25 -8.25
C VAL A 50 -21.46 0.50 -6.85
N VAL A 51 -21.46 1.75 -6.38
CA VAL A 51 -22.05 2.13 -5.08
C VAL A 51 -23.52 1.72 -5.01
N ASP A 52 -24.31 2.00 -6.05
CA ASP A 52 -25.74 1.65 -6.09
C ASP A 52 -25.99 0.13 -6.15
N ALA A 53 -24.99 -0.65 -6.57
CA ALA A 53 -25.16 -2.08 -6.82
C ALA A 53 -24.86 -2.99 -5.64
N VAL A 54 -24.15 -2.49 -4.62
CA VAL A 54 -23.73 -3.24 -3.43
C VAL A 54 -24.17 -2.51 -2.15
N LYS A 55 -24.29 -3.24 -1.06
CA LYS A 55 -24.68 -2.74 0.28
C LYS A 55 -23.46 -2.47 1.17
N ILE A 56 -22.33 -3.10 0.89
CA ILE A 56 -21.07 -2.87 1.61
C ILE A 56 -20.46 -1.51 1.25
N PRO A 57 -19.71 -0.85 2.16
CA PRO A 57 -19.04 0.40 1.87
C PRO A 57 -18.08 0.30 0.68
N VAL A 58 -18.22 1.22 -0.28
CA VAL A 58 -17.34 1.32 -1.44
C VAL A 58 -16.34 2.44 -1.24
N THR A 59 -15.04 2.16 -1.37
CA THR A 59 -13.97 3.15 -1.32
C THR A 59 -13.30 3.32 -2.68
N VAL A 60 -12.57 4.40 -2.86
CA VAL A 60 -11.78 4.64 -4.07
C VAL A 60 -10.33 4.90 -3.71
N LYS A 61 -9.42 4.32 -4.47
CA LYS A 61 -8.00 4.69 -4.46
C LYS A 61 -7.55 5.29 -5.78
N THR A 62 -7.02 6.51 -5.73
CA THR A 62 -6.59 7.27 -6.92
C THR A 62 -5.23 7.95 -6.74
N ARG A 63 -4.89 8.85 -7.66
CA ARG A 63 -3.66 9.66 -7.76
C ARG A 63 -4.03 11.14 -7.85
N LEU A 64 -3.03 12.01 -7.76
CA LEU A 64 -3.21 13.47 -7.91
C LEU A 64 -3.83 13.89 -9.27
N GLY A 65 -3.66 13.08 -10.30
CA GLY A 65 -3.99 13.44 -11.66
C GLY A 65 -3.25 12.61 -12.70
N TRP A 66 -3.45 12.92 -13.97
CA TRP A 66 -2.82 12.18 -15.08
C TRP A 66 -1.33 12.51 -15.20
N ASP A 67 -0.98 13.79 -15.20
CA ASP A 67 0.38 14.30 -15.28
C ASP A 67 0.52 15.63 -14.50
N ALA A 68 1.64 16.34 -14.67
CA ALA A 68 1.93 17.55 -13.91
C ALA A 68 0.98 18.73 -14.22
N ASP A 69 0.45 18.78 -15.45
CA ASP A 69 -0.45 19.85 -15.91
C ASP A 69 -1.93 19.53 -15.59
N HIS A 70 -2.23 18.26 -15.28
CA HIS A 70 -3.58 17.76 -15.02
C HIS A 70 -3.74 17.19 -13.61
N LYS A 71 -3.38 17.98 -12.58
CA LYS A 71 -3.59 17.64 -11.16
C LYS A 71 -4.99 18.09 -10.67
N ILE A 72 -6.00 17.27 -10.93
CA ILE A 72 -7.43 17.60 -10.74
C ILE A 72 -8.04 17.06 -9.43
N ILE A 73 -7.22 16.59 -8.50
CA ILE A 73 -7.69 15.77 -7.38
C ILE A 73 -8.65 16.49 -6.43
N VAL A 74 -8.53 17.81 -6.25
CA VAL A 74 -9.41 18.58 -5.34
C VAL A 74 -10.86 18.53 -5.82
N ASP A 75 -11.10 18.90 -7.09
CA ASP A 75 -12.43 18.83 -7.71
C ASP A 75 -12.92 17.39 -7.85
N LEU A 76 -12.02 16.48 -8.22
CA LEU A 76 -12.37 15.06 -8.39
C LEU A 76 -12.80 14.41 -7.06
N ALA A 77 -12.21 14.82 -5.94
CA ALA A 77 -12.56 14.29 -4.62
C ALA A 77 -14.01 14.60 -4.25
N GLU A 78 -14.47 15.84 -4.49
CA GLU A 78 -15.88 16.22 -4.29
C GLU A 78 -16.81 15.35 -5.15
N GLN A 79 -16.49 15.20 -6.45
CA GLN A 79 -17.31 14.45 -7.38
C GLN A 79 -17.39 12.95 -7.02
N LEU A 80 -16.30 12.37 -6.55
CA LEU A 80 -16.26 10.99 -6.08
C LEU A 80 -17.07 10.82 -4.79
N GLN A 81 -16.95 11.76 -3.84
CA GLN A 81 -17.79 11.78 -2.64
C GLN A 81 -19.28 11.86 -3.00
N ASP A 82 -19.65 12.72 -3.95
CA ASP A 82 -21.03 12.88 -4.44
C ASP A 82 -21.55 11.61 -5.16
N CYS A 83 -20.68 10.66 -5.51
CA CYS A 83 -21.09 9.33 -5.97
C CYS A 83 -21.42 8.36 -4.83
N GLY A 84 -21.21 8.73 -3.57
CA GLY A 84 -21.52 7.92 -2.39
C GLY A 84 -20.41 7.00 -1.90
N ILE A 85 -19.14 7.26 -2.26
CA ILE A 85 -18.02 6.48 -1.72
C ILE A 85 -17.84 6.77 -0.21
N ALA A 86 -17.41 5.77 0.54
CA ALA A 86 -17.25 5.85 1.99
C ALA A 86 -15.91 6.43 2.44
N ALA A 87 -14.87 6.36 1.62
CA ALA A 87 -13.54 6.94 1.88
C ALA A 87 -12.73 7.08 0.58
N LEU A 88 -11.77 8.01 0.58
CA LEU A 88 -10.90 8.27 -0.57
C LEU A 88 -9.42 8.15 -0.18
N ALA A 89 -8.71 7.23 -0.83
CA ALA A 89 -7.27 7.09 -0.71
C ALA A 89 -6.53 7.76 -1.86
N ILE A 90 -5.61 8.68 -1.56
CA ILE A 90 -4.92 9.49 -2.57
C ILE A 90 -3.43 9.21 -2.51
N HIS A 91 -2.87 8.69 -3.62
CA HIS A 91 -1.43 8.64 -3.78
C HIS A 91 -0.90 9.99 -4.26
N GLY A 92 0.07 10.56 -3.54
CA GLY A 92 0.69 11.87 -3.80
C GLY A 92 1.54 11.96 -5.07
N ARG A 93 1.30 11.12 -6.08
CA ARG A 93 1.91 11.27 -7.40
C ARG A 93 0.84 11.23 -8.48
N THR A 94 1.10 11.89 -9.58
CA THR A 94 0.35 11.77 -10.84
C THR A 94 0.61 10.40 -11.47
N ARG A 95 -0.19 10.02 -12.46
CA ARG A 95 0.06 8.79 -13.23
C ARG A 95 1.41 8.84 -13.92
N ALA A 96 1.74 9.95 -14.59
CA ALA A 96 2.95 10.10 -15.40
C ALA A 96 4.24 9.92 -14.59
N GLN A 97 4.24 10.35 -13.31
CA GLN A 97 5.36 10.14 -12.40
C GLN A 97 5.62 8.67 -12.08
N MET A 98 4.67 7.75 -12.28
CA MET A 98 4.80 6.34 -11.85
C MET A 98 5.24 6.25 -10.36
N TYR A 99 6.52 5.98 -10.12
CA TYR A 99 7.18 5.94 -8.81
C TYR A 99 8.46 6.81 -8.75
N THR A 100 8.70 7.67 -9.74
CA THR A 100 9.82 8.62 -9.77
C THR A 100 9.48 9.90 -9.01
N GLY A 101 10.50 10.68 -8.65
CA GLY A 101 10.34 11.87 -7.82
C GLY A 101 9.77 11.54 -6.44
N GLU A 102 9.30 12.56 -5.73
CA GLU A 102 8.71 12.45 -4.40
C GLU A 102 7.18 12.52 -4.48
N ALA A 103 6.50 11.89 -3.52
CA ALA A 103 5.07 12.09 -3.34
C ALA A 103 4.80 13.51 -2.82
N ASP A 104 4.04 14.29 -3.59
CA ASP A 104 3.52 15.60 -3.23
C ASP A 104 2.21 15.42 -2.46
N TRP A 105 2.27 15.68 -1.16
CA TRP A 105 1.13 15.58 -0.24
C TRP A 105 0.33 16.89 -0.14
N THR A 106 0.79 17.98 -0.77
CA THR A 106 0.15 19.30 -0.67
C THR A 106 -1.32 19.24 -1.07
N LEU A 107 -1.59 18.64 -2.23
CA LEU A 107 -2.97 18.49 -2.72
C LEU A 107 -3.81 17.49 -1.92
N ILE A 108 -3.18 16.55 -1.21
CA ILE A 108 -3.90 15.65 -0.28
C ILE A 108 -4.40 16.48 0.92
N GLY A 109 -3.54 17.37 1.45
CA GLY A 109 -3.93 18.32 2.48
C GLY A 109 -5.00 19.30 2.00
N GLU A 110 -4.92 19.79 0.76
CA GLU A 110 -5.97 20.65 0.19
C GLU A 110 -7.33 19.93 0.10
N VAL A 111 -7.35 18.67 -0.35
CA VAL A 111 -8.57 17.85 -0.33
C VAL A 111 -9.11 17.71 1.09
N LYS A 112 -8.24 17.42 2.08
CA LYS A 112 -8.67 17.25 3.46
C LYS A 112 -9.21 18.54 4.09
N ASN A 113 -8.61 19.68 3.75
CA ASN A 113 -9.02 21.00 4.23
C ASN A 113 -10.21 21.60 3.46
N ASN A 114 -10.66 20.95 2.39
CA ASN A 114 -11.82 21.39 1.62
C ASN A 114 -13.09 21.25 2.48
N PRO A 115 -13.82 22.34 2.77
CA PRO A 115 -15.01 22.31 3.62
C PRO A 115 -16.17 21.47 3.06
N ARG A 116 -16.16 21.12 1.77
CA ARG A 116 -17.12 20.20 1.16
C ARG A 116 -16.79 18.73 1.37
N MET A 117 -15.59 18.41 1.82
CA MET A 117 -15.20 17.04 2.08
C MET A 117 -15.63 16.62 3.50
N HIS A 118 -16.32 15.49 3.56
CA HIS A 118 -16.93 14.95 4.78
C HIS A 118 -16.53 13.49 5.02
N ILE A 119 -16.16 12.77 3.96
CA ILE A 119 -15.66 11.40 4.06
C ILE A 119 -14.18 11.37 4.48
N PRO A 120 -13.70 10.28 5.10
CA PRO A 120 -12.29 10.12 5.45
C PRO A 120 -11.36 10.17 4.23
N ILE A 121 -10.25 10.90 4.38
CA ILE A 121 -9.16 11.01 3.42
C ILE A 121 -7.95 10.22 3.91
N ILE A 122 -7.51 9.25 3.10
CA ILE A 122 -6.35 8.41 3.39
C ILE A 122 -5.17 8.87 2.54
N GLY A 123 -4.15 9.43 3.18
CA GLY A 123 -2.91 9.86 2.52
C GLY A 123 -2.00 8.68 2.17
N ASN A 124 -1.34 8.74 1.01
CA ASN A 124 -0.46 7.66 0.55
C ASN A 124 0.72 8.18 -0.28
N GLY A 125 1.90 7.67 0.00
CA GLY A 125 3.11 7.94 -0.78
C GLY A 125 4.31 8.19 0.10
N ASP A 126 5.37 7.42 -0.11
CA ASP A 126 6.70 7.59 0.49
C ASP A 126 6.81 7.60 2.02
N VAL A 127 5.73 7.24 2.72
CA VAL A 127 5.78 6.96 4.17
C VAL A 127 6.57 5.68 4.41
N THR A 128 7.75 5.83 5.00
CA THR A 128 8.73 4.75 5.24
C THR A 128 9.28 4.72 6.67
N THR A 129 8.91 5.71 7.49
CA THR A 129 9.33 5.85 8.89
C THR A 129 8.15 6.26 9.76
N ALA A 130 8.25 5.99 11.06
CA ALA A 130 7.24 6.37 12.05
C ALA A 130 7.12 7.90 12.19
N ALA A 131 8.26 8.60 12.26
CA ALA A 131 8.30 10.06 12.27
C ALA A 131 7.70 10.68 11.00
N GLY A 132 7.99 10.12 9.81
CA GLY A 132 7.40 10.59 8.56
C GLY A 132 5.89 10.36 8.49
N ALA A 133 5.38 9.28 9.10
CA ALA A 133 3.94 9.08 9.24
C ALA A 133 3.31 10.16 10.15
N LYS A 134 3.93 10.48 11.29
CA LYS A 134 3.47 11.57 12.16
C LYS A 134 3.47 12.92 11.45
N GLU A 135 4.53 13.27 10.74
CA GLU A 135 4.60 14.50 9.94
C GLU A 135 3.44 14.58 8.94
N CYS A 136 3.12 13.47 8.27
CA CYS A 136 2.01 13.43 7.32
C CYS A 136 0.65 13.73 7.98
N PHE A 137 0.40 13.20 9.18
CA PHE A 137 -0.81 13.52 9.96
C PHE A 137 -0.84 14.99 10.39
N GLU A 138 0.24 15.49 10.99
CA GLU A 138 0.30 16.84 11.54
C GLU A 138 0.25 17.92 10.46
N ARG A 139 0.94 17.70 9.33
CA ARG A 139 1.08 18.70 8.27
C ARG A 139 -0.11 18.76 7.34
N TYR A 140 -0.73 17.61 7.03
CA TYR A 140 -1.79 17.52 6.02
C TYR A 140 -3.17 17.18 6.60
N GLY A 141 -3.26 16.86 7.89
CA GLY A 141 -4.52 16.65 8.60
C GLY A 141 -5.31 15.41 8.17
N VAL A 142 -4.70 14.48 7.41
CA VAL A 142 -5.38 13.30 6.87
C VAL A 142 -5.95 12.41 7.97
N ASP A 143 -7.04 11.69 7.67
CA ASP A 143 -7.71 10.83 8.66
C ASP A 143 -6.97 9.51 8.87
N ALA A 144 -6.23 9.06 7.84
CA ALA A 144 -5.42 7.85 7.89
C ALA A 144 -4.27 7.91 6.89
N ILE A 145 -3.31 6.99 7.06
CA ILE A 145 -2.17 6.83 6.16
C ILE A 145 -2.12 5.39 5.66
N MET A 146 -1.88 5.24 4.36
CA MET A 146 -1.62 3.95 3.74
C MET A 146 -0.13 3.78 3.44
N ILE A 147 0.48 2.72 3.96
CA ILE A 147 1.90 2.38 3.74
C ILE A 147 1.98 1.22 2.75
N GLY A 148 2.62 1.46 1.61
CA GLY A 148 2.87 0.44 0.59
C GLY A 148 4.30 -0.10 0.70
N ARG A 149 5.23 0.47 -0.08
CA ARG A 149 6.60 -0.04 -0.21
C ARG A 149 7.36 -0.17 1.11
N GLY A 150 7.13 0.73 2.06
CA GLY A 150 7.76 0.70 3.38
C GLY A 150 7.46 -0.56 4.22
N SER A 151 6.41 -1.31 3.88
CA SER A 151 6.04 -2.56 4.56
C SER A 151 6.70 -3.81 3.98
N ILE A 152 7.27 -3.75 2.76
CA ILE A 152 7.83 -4.91 2.07
C ILE A 152 9.13 -5.31 2.76
N GLY A 153 9.18 -6.53 3.31
CA GLY A 153 10.32 -7.01 4.10
C GLY A 153 10.45 -6.34 5.48
N ARG A 154 9.51 -5.47 5.86
CA ARG A 154 9.44 -4.79 7.15
C ARG A 154 7.97 -4.68 7.61
N PRO A 155 7.24 -5.80 7.76
CA PRO A 155 5.82 -5.75 8.15
C PRO A 155 5.61 -5.11 9.53
N TRP A 156 6.61 -5.14 10.41
CA TRP A 156 6.58 -4.48 11.72
C TRP A 156 6.55 -2.94 11.69
N ILE A 157 6.67 -2.31 10.51
CA ILE A 157 6.55 -0.85 10.37
C ILE A 157 5.25 -0.30 10.97
N PHE A 158 4.15 -1.05 10.88
CA PHE A 158 2.88 -0.64 11.44
C PHE A 158 2.92 -0.55 12.98
N ARG A 159 3.69 -1.43 13.65
CA ARG A 159 3.90 -1.40 15.10
C ARG A 159 4.74 -0.19 15.52
N GLU A 160 5.78 0.11 14.76
CA GLU A 160 6.63 1.28 14.98
C GLU A 160 5.85 2.59 14.80
N VAL A 161 5.08 2.70 13.71
CA VAL A 161 4.23 3.87 13.44
C VAL A 161 3.20 4.05 14.56
N LYS A 162 2.49 2.98 14.93
CA LYS A 162 1.49 3.04 16.00
C LYS A 162 2.10 3.53 17.32
N HIS A 163 3.22 2.93 17.74
CA HIS A 163 3.91 3.33 18.96
C HIS A 163 4.32 4.81 18.93
N TYR A 164 4.94 5.27 17.85
CA TYR A 164 5.41 6.65 17.72
C TYR A 164 4.25 7.67 17.71
N LEU A 165 3.09 7.32 17.15
CA LEU A 165 1.90 8.17 17.20
C LEU A 165 1.31 8.27 18.61
N GLU A 166 1.41 7.20 19.40
CA GLU A 166 0.91 7.15 20.78
C GLU A 166 1.85 7.82 21.78
N THR A 167 3.17 7.65 21.64
CA THR A 167 4.17 8.07 22.63
C THR A 167 5.00 9.28 22.21
N GLY A 168 5.14 9.50 20.90
CA GLY A 168 6.11 10.45 20.35
C GLY A 168 7.56 9.96 20.33
N GLU A 169 7.81 8.71 20.72
CA GLU A 169 9.14 8.10 20.83
C GLU A 169 9.32 6.94 19.85
N GLU A 170 10.56 6.67 19.44
CA GLU A 170 10.86 5.50 18.60
C GLU A 170 10.66 4.21 19.39
N LEU A 171 10.00 3.23 18.77
CA LEU A 171 9.80 1.93 19.39
C LEU A 171 11.17 1.26 19.63
N PRO A 172 11.46 0.82 20.86
CA PRO A 172 12.69 0.09 21.15
C PRO A 172 12.85 -1.13 20.24
N ARG A 173 14.07 -1.34 19.76
CA ARG A 173 14.39 -2.43 18.84
C ARG A 173 14.27 -3.78 19.56
N GLU A 174 13.65 -4.75 18.89
CA GLU A 174 13.61 -6.13 19.37
C GLU A 174 14.93 -6.85 19.11
N SER A 175 15.05 -8.07 19.63
CA SER A 175 16.17 -8.95 19.29
C SER A 175 16.19 -9.27 17.78
N PHE A 176 17.36 -9.62 17.25
CA PHE A 176 17.47 -10.08 15.86
C PHE A 176 16.55 -11.29 15.60
N GLU A 177 16.49 -12.22 16.55
CA GLU A 177 15.65 -13.42 16.45
C GLU A 177 14.17 -13.08 16.32
N TRP A 178 13.67 -12.08 17.06
CA TRP A 178 12.28 -11.66 16.94
C TRP A 178 11.92 -11.24 15.51
N TYR A 179 12.79 -10.46 14.85
CA TYR A 179 12.56 -10.05 13.46
C TYR A 179 12.69 -11.24 12.49
N LEU A 180 13.60 -12.16 12.76
CA LEU A 180 13.78 -13.37 11.96
C LEU A 180 12.55 -14.27 12.04
N ASP A 181 11.97 -14.42 13.24
CA ASP A 181 10.72 -15.15 13.47
C ASP A 181 9.53 -14.54 12.74
N VAL A 182 9.43 -13.20 12.68
CA VAL A 182 8.41 -12.54 11.86
C VAL A 182 8.56 -12.91 10.38
N LEU A 183 9.80 -12.99 9.86
CA LEU A 183 10.04 -13.43 8.48
C LEU A 183 9.72 -14.92 8.29
N ARG A 184 10.00 -15.79 9.28
CA ARG A 184 9.59 -17.20 9.26
C ARG A 184 8.08 -17.33 9.17
N GLU A 185 7.35 -16.57 9.97
CA GLU A 185 5.89 -16.55 9.95
C GLU A 185 5.37 -16.09 8.57
N GLU A 186 5.99 -15.07 7.97
CA GLU A 186 5.64 -14.61 6.62
C GLU A 186 5.86 -15.71 5.56
N VAL A 187 6.94 -16.50 5.69
CA VAL A 187 7.22 -17.67 4.83
C VAL A 187 6.15 -18.74 5.02
N LEU A 188 5.87 -19.15 6.27
CA LEU A 188 4.89 -20.20 6.57
C LEU A 188 3.48 -19.82 6.09
N ASN A 189 3.08 -18.57 6.30
CA ASN A 189 1.80 -18.04 5.81
C ASN A 189 1.72 -18.06 4.28
N SER A 190 2.81 -17.74 3.59
CA SER A 190 2.88 -17.81 2.12
C SER A 190 2.75 -19.25 1.62
N VAL A 191 3.44 -20.19 2.26
CA VAL A 191 3.40 -21.63 1.94
C VAL A 191 2.03 -22.24 2.20
N ALA A 192 1.41 -21.93 3.33
CA ALA A 192 0.07 -22.40 3.67
C ALA A 192 -0.98 -21.99 2.61
N ARG A 193 -0.80 -20.82 1.99
CA ARG A 193 -1.74 -20.29 0.98
C ARG A 193 -1.47 -20.79 -0.43
N LEU A 194 -0.23 -21.12 -0.77
CA LEU A 194 0.19 -21.34 -2.16
C LEU A 194 0.84 -22.69 -2.43
N ASP A 195 1.15 -23.51 -1.42
CA ASP A 195 2.15 -24.61 -1.42
C ASP A 195 3.59 -24.16 -1.21
N GLU A 196 4.48 -25.11 -0.89
CA GLU A 196 5.88 -24.84 -0.55
C GLU A 196 6.60 -24.07 -1.65
N ARG A 197 6.61 -24.62 -2.87
CA ARG A 197 7.36 -24.04 -3.99
C ARG A 197 6.85 -22.65 -4.35
N ARG A 198 5.53 -22.49 -4.51
CA ARG A 198 4.92 -21.20 -4.87
C ARG A 198 5.01 -20.20 -3.72
N GLY A 199 4.85 -20.66 -2.48
CA GLY A 199 4.95 -19.84 -1.28
C GLY A 199 6.35 -19.24 -1.11
N ILE A 200 7.40 -20.05 -1.30
CA ILE A 200 8.80 -19.59 -1.28
C ILE A 200 9.06 -18.60 -2.41
N ILE A 201 8.63 -18.90 -3.64
CA ILE A 201 8.82 -17.98 -4.77
C ILE A 201 8.13 -16.63 -4.50
N HIS A 202 6.93 -16.66 -3.93
CA HIS A 202 6.15 -15.46 -3.62
C HIS A 202 6.83 -14.59 -2.56
N ILE A 203 7.41 -15.19 -1.51
CA ILE A 203 7.97 -14.45 -0.38
C ILE A 203 9.39 -13.91 -0.63
N ARG A 204 10.12 -14.41 -1.65
CA ARG A 204 11.48 -13.96 -2.00
C ARG A 204 11.64 -12.44 -2.09
N ARG A 205 10.62 -11.72 -2.57
CA ARG A 205 10.64 -10.24 -2.64
C ARG A 205 10.83 -9.61 -1.26
N HIS A 206 10.16 -10.15 -0.24
CA HIS A 206 10.18 -9.64 1.12
C HIS A 206 11.54 -9.92 1.75
N LEU A 207 12.03 -11.16 1.61
CA LEU A 207 13.37 -11.55 2.06
C LEU A 207 14.49 -10.80 1.35
N ALA A 208 14.31 -10.45 0.07
CA ALA A 208 15.28 -9.67 -0.68
C ALA A 208 15.31 -8.19 -0.26
N ALA A 209 14.20 -7.66 0.23
CA ALA A 209 14.02 -6.24 0.54
C ALA A 209 14.14 -5.91 2.04
N THR A 210 14.14 -6.92 2.92
CA THR A 210 14.14 -6.70 4.36
C THR A 210 15.38 -5.91 4.81
N PRO A 211 15.21 -4.90 5.68
CA PRO A 211 16.33 -4.17 6.27
C PRO A 211 17.08 -5.02 7.32
N LEU A 212 16.51 -6.14 7.78
CA LEU A 212 17.07 -6.97 8.85
C LEU A 212 18.50 -7.44 8.52
N PHE A 213 18.75 -7.79 7.26
CA PHE A 213 20.05 -8.30 6.81
C PHE A 213 21.04 -7.22 6.38
N LYS A 214 20.64 -5.94 6.43
CA LYS A 214 21.52 -4.83 6.07
C LYS A 214 22.63 -4.70 7.12
N GLY A 215 23.88 -4.77 6.68
CA GLY A 215 25.05 -4.64 7.55
C GLY A 215 25.67 -5.97 7.95
N ILE A 216 25.07 -7.12 7.63
CA ILE A 216 25.69 -8.43 7.84
C ILE A 216 26.92 -8.57 6.92
N PRO A 217 28.13 -8.83 7.46
CA PRO A 217 29.33 -9.02 6.65
C PRO A 217 29.19 -10.20 5.68
N ASN A 218 29.77 -10.09 4.48
CA ASN A 218 29.80 -11.16 3.48
C ASN A 218 28.43 -11.78 3.10
N PHE A 219 27.32 -11.07 3.31
CA PHE A 219 25.94 -11.59 3.13
C PHE A 219 25.55 -11.95 1.69
N ARG A 220 26.39 -11.65 0.68
CA ARG A 220 26.04 -11.86 -0.73
C ARG A 220 25.73 -13.33 -1.04
N GLU A 221 26.55 -14.26 -0.56
CA GLU A 221 26.38 -15.69 -0.83
C GLU A 221 25.15 -16.25 -0.10
N THR A 222 24.98 -15.86 1.17
CA THR A 222 23.79 -16.17 1.97
C THR A 222 22.51 -15.70 1.30
N ARG A 223 22.51 -14.46 0.77
CA ARG A 223 21.37 -13.93 0.01
C ARG A 223 21.08 -14.75 -1.24
N ILE A 224 22.10 -15.19 -1.97
CA ILE A 224 21.93 -16.02 -3.17
C ILE A 224 21.32 -17.38 -2.78
N ALA A 225 21.84 -18.03 -1.74
CA ALA A 225 21.31 -19.30 -1.25
C ALA A 225 19.84 -19.16 -0.81
N MET A 226 19.55 -18.15 0.03
CA MET A 226 18.21 -17.81 0.52
C MET A 226 17.21 -17.53 -0.61
N LEU A 227 17.63 -16.86 -1.69
CA LEU A 227 16.74 -16.53 -2.80
C LEU A 227 16.66 -17.62 -3.86
N ARG A 228 17.49 -18.67 -3.79
CA ARG A 228 17.49 -19.80 -4.73
C ARG A 228 16.87 -21.07 -4.16
N THR A 229 16.89 -21.24 -2.83
CA THR A 229 16.28 -22.40 -2.19
C THR A 229 14.81 -22.57 -2.60
N GLU A 230 14.39 -23.83 -2.71
CA GLU A 230 13.02 -24.25 -3.02
C GLU A 230 12.39 -25.03 -1.86
N SER A 231 13.05 -25.09 -0.69
CA SER A 231 12.57 -25.77 0.51
C SER A 231 12.51 -24.82 1.70
N VAL A 232 11.44 -24.92 2.50
CA VAL A 232 11.29 -24.18 3.76
C VAL A 232 12.36 -24.62 4.75
N GLU A 233 12.63 -25.92 4.81
CA GLU A 233 13.63 -26.49 5.71
C GLU A 233 15.01 -25.91 5.43
N GLU A 234 15.44 -25.88 4.17
CA GLU A 234 16.71 -25.28 3.77
C GLU A 234 16.73 -23.77 4.03
N LEU A 235 15.64 -23.06 3.73
CA LEU A 235 15.52 -21.64 4.02
C LEU A 235 15.69 -21.34 5.51
N PHE A 236 15.08 -22.15 6.37
CA PHE A 236 15.17 -22.00 7.82
C PHE A 236 16.54 -22.39 8.35
N ARG A 237 17.18 -23.42 7.79
CA ARG A 237 18.60 -23.72 8.08
C ARG A 237 19.52 -22.55 7.73
N ILE A 238 19.26 -21.84 6.63
CA ILE A 238 19.99 -20.62 6.28
C ILE A 238 19.74 -19.52 7.31
N PHE A 239 18.49 -19.34 7.76
CA PHE A 239 18.15 -18.36 8.79
C PHE A 239 18.84 -18.67 10.13
N ASP A 240 18.85 -19.93 10.56
CA ASP A 240 19.48 -20.36 11.81
C ASP A 240 21.00 -20.13 11.80
N GLY A 241 21.62 -20.14 10.62
CA GLY A 241 23.03 -19.82 10.44
C GLY A 241 23.36 -18.32 10.46
N LEU A 242 22.36 -17.44 10.55
CA LEU A 242 22.58 -15.99 10.63
C LEU A 242 22.96 -15.61 12.06
N THR A 243 24.24 -15.31 12.30
CA THR A 243 24.70 -14.71 13.54
C THR A 243 24.81 -13.20 13.39
N THR A 244 24.22 -12.44 14.30
CA THR A 244 24.61 -11.04 14.53
C THR A 244 25.68 -11.01 15.61
N GLU A 245 26.90 -10.64 15.24
CA GLU A 245 27.92 -10.19 16.21
C GLU A 245 27.45 -8.92 16.93
#